data_AF-A0A3N5QFE1-F1
#
_entry.id   AF-A0A3N5QFE1-F1
#
_cell.length_a   1.000
_cell.length_b   1.000
_cell.length_c   1.000
_cell.angle_alpha   90.00
_cell.angle_beta   90.00
_cell.angle_gamma   90.00
#
_symmetry.space_group_name_H-M   'P 1'
#
loop_
_entity.id
_entity.type
_entity.pdbx_description
1 polymer ?
#
loop_
_entity_poly.entity_id
_entity_poly.type
_entity_poly.pdbx_seq_one_letter_code
_entity_poly.pdbx_strand_id
1 'polypeptide(L)' 'MERNFTAIIKQDGDWWIGWVEEVPGVNCQEASRDALVESLREALTDMLELNRIDAVSAAGEDYEELPLAV' A
#
# COMPACT_ATOMS: atom_id res chain seq x y z
N MET A 1 1.47 -11.23 -11.78
CA MET A 1 1.37 -11.96 -10.51
C MET A 1 0.65 -11.03 -9.55
N GLU A 2 -0.63 -11.27 -9.30
CA GLU A 2 -1.44 -10.36 -8.50
C GLU A 2 -0.94 -10.44 -7.05
N ARG A 3 -0.22 -9.41 -6.62
CA ARG A 3 -0.01 -9.18 -5.19
C ARG A 3 -1.38 -8.80 -4.65
N ASN A 4 -2.02 -9.73 -3.95
CA ASN A 4 -3.28 -9.44 -3.28
C ASN A 4 -2.94 -8.69 -1.99
N PHE A 5 -3.44 -7.47 -1.88
CA PHE A 5 -3.36 -6.65 -0.69
C PHE A 5 -4.71 -6.60 0.00
N THR A 6 -4.70 -6.61 1.32
CA THR A 6 -5.91 -6.72 2.15
C THR A 6 -6.15 -5.40 2.88
N ALA A 7 -7.23 -4.73 2.52
CA ALA A 7 -7.68 -3.54 3.25
C ALA A 7 -8.47 -3.95 4.50
N ILE A 8 -7.98 -3.57 5.68
CA ILE A 8 -8.72 -3.62 6.94
C ILE A 8 -9.44 -2.29 7.10
N ILE A 9 -10.77 -2.31 7.24
CA ILE A 9 -11.60 -1.11 7.27
C ILE A 9 -12.48 -1.13 8.52
N LYS A 10 -12.56 0.02 9.20
CA LYS A 10 -13.41 0.27 10.37
C LYS A 10 -14.21 1.55 10.16
N GLN A 11 -15.51 1.53 10.49
CA GLN A 11 -16.27 2.76 10.69
C GLN A 11 -16.19 3.17 12.17
N ASP A 12 -15.83 4.41 12.44
CA ASP A 12 -15.69 4.99 13.78
C ASP A 12 -16.42 6.34 13.85
N GLY A 13 -17.63 6.31 14.41
CA GLY A 13 -18.57 7.43 14.34
C GLY A 13 -18.91 7.76 12.88
N ASP A 14 -18.70 9.03 12.51
CA ASP A 14 -18.97 9.54 11.17
C ASP A 14 -17.81 9.30 10.18
N TRP A 15 -16.72 8.67 10.62
CA TRP A 15 -15.51 8.48 9.82
C TRP A 15 -15.28 7.01 9.46
N TRP A 16 -14.64 6.81 8.31
CA TRP A 16 -14.09 5.54 7.87
C TRP A 16 -12.58 5.58 8.00
N ILE A 17 -12.01 4.59 8.68
CA ILE A 17 -10.56 4.47 8.89
C ILE A 17 -10.13 3.13 8.29
N GLY A 18 -9.00 3.09 7.60
CA GLY A 18 -8.50 1.85 7.04
C GLY A 18 -6.98 1.76 6.98
N TRP A 19 -6.53 0.52 6.81
CA TRP A 19 -5.12 0.11 6.77
C TRP A 19 -4.94 -0.95 5.69
N VAL A 20 -3.74 -1.02 5.09
CA VAL A 20 -3.34 -2.19 4.29
C VAL A 20 -2.54 -3.14 5.18
N GLU A 21 -3.03 -4.37 5.35
CA GLU A 21 -2.47 -5.36 6.29
C GLU A 21 -1.00 -5.67 6.00
N GLU A 22 -0.65 -5.80 4.73
CA GLU A 22 0.69 -6.22 4.30
C GLU A 22 1.70 -5.08 4.21
N VAL A 23 1.25 -3.82 4.28
CA VAL A 23 2.10 -2.63 4.09
C VAL A 23 1.97 -1.68 5.29
N PRO A 24 2.86 -1.79 6.28
CA PRO A 24 2.88 -0.89 7.43
C PRO A 24 2.95 0.58 7.01
N GLY A 25 2.15 1.43 7.65
CA GLY A 25 2.12 2.87 7.38
C GLY A 25 1.22 3.29 6.21
N VAL A 26 0.62 2.35 5.48
CA VAL A 26 -0.45 2.69 4.52
C VAL A 26 -1.79 2.67 5.24
N ASN A 27 -2.25 3.86 5.59
CA ASN A 27 -3.53 4.07 6.27
C ASN A 27 -4.17 5.40 5.84
N CYS A 28 -5.49 5.44 5.81
CA CYS A 28 -6.27 6.61 5.44
C CYS A 28 -7.48 6.76 6.34
N GLN A 29 -8.06 7.97 6.37
CA GLN A 29 -9.32 8.25 7.03
C GLN A 29 -10.17 9.16 6.15
N GLU A 30 -11.41 8.75 5.88
CA GLU A 30 -12.31 9.45 4.96
C GLU A 30 -13.75 9.52 5.48
N ALA A 31 -14.53 10.44 4.93
CA ALA A 31 -15.95 10.61 5.30
C ALA A 31 -16.87 9.51 4.74
N SER A 32 -16.40 8.73 3.75
CA SER A 32 -17.17 7.61 3.19
C SER A 32 -16.28 6.40 2.95
N ARG A 33 -16.90 5.21 2.92
CA ARG A 33 -16.20 3.95 2.65
C ARG A 33 -15.55 3.94 1.27
N ASP A 34 -16.21 4.49 0.26
CA ASP A 34 -15.70 4.46 -1.11
C ASP A 34 -14.50 5.39 -1.26
N ALA A 35 -14.57 6.60 -0.68
CA ALA A 35 -13.43 7.51 -0.62
C ALA A 35 -12.25 6.90 0.15
N LEU A 36 -12.51 6.17 1.25
CA LEU A 36 -11.45 5.46 1.98
C LEU A 36 -10.76 4.43 1.08
N VAL A 37 -11.54 3.64 0.33
CA VAL A 37 -10.99 2.62 -0.57
C VAL A 37 -10.16 3.23 -1.70
N GLU A 38 -10.60 4.36 -2.26
CA GLU A 38 -9.83 5.12 -3.24
C GLU A 38 -8.51 5.62 -2.66
N SER A 39 -8.57 6.28 -1.50
CA SER A 39 -7.39 6.81 -0.81
C SER A 39 -6.38 5.72 -0.43
N LEU A 40 -6.86 4.57 0.05
CA LEU A 40 -6.00 3.43 0.37
C LEU A 40 -5.30 2.87 -0.88
N ARG A 41 -5.95 2.87 -2.05
CA ARG A 41 -5.33 2.42 -3.30
C ARG A 41 -4.24 3.38 -3.77
N GLU A 42 -4.49 4.68 -3.67
CA GLU A 42 -3.50 5.72 -3.99
C GLU A 42 -2.30 5.62 -3.06
N ALA A 43 -2.52 5.62 -1.74
CA ALA A 43 -1.46 5.52 -0.75
C ALA A 43 -0.66 4.21 -0.87
N LEU A 44 -1.32 3.09 -1.18
CA LEU A 44 -0.64 1.82 -1.45
C LEU A 44 0.24 1.91 -2.70
N THR A 45 -0.25 2.54 -3.77
CA THR A 45 0.50 2.69 -5.02
C THR A 45 1.76 3.51 -4.78
N ASP A 46 1.62 4.66 -4.13
CA ASP A 46 2.74 5.55 -3.79
C ASP A 46 3.78 4.83 -2.92
N MET A 47 3.33 4.12 -1.88
CA MET A 47 4.23 3.40 -0.99
C MET A 47 4.98 2.26 -1.70
N LEU A 48 4.33 1.53 -2.61
CA LEU A 48 4.98 0.48 -3.40
C LEU A 48 6.01 1.05 -4.38
N GLU A 49 5.72 2.22 -4.96
CA GLU A 49 6.66 2.91 -5.84
C GLU A 49 7.87 3.42 -5.07
N LEU A 50 7.67 4.08 -3.92
CA LEU A 50 8.76 4.52 -3.04
C LEU A 50 9.65 3.36 -2.61
N ASN A 51 9.06 2.25 -2.16
CA ASN A 51 9.81 1.05 -1.79
C ASN A 51 10.64 0.49 -2.95
N ARG A 52 10.12 0.56 -4.19
CA ARG A 52 10.87 0.13 -5.38
C ARG A 52 12.04 1.06 -5.66
N ILE A 53 11.81 2.37 -5.62
CA ILE A 53 12.85 3.39 -5.85
C ILE A 53 13.96 3.23 -4.81
N ASP A 54 13.60 3.08 -3.54
CA ASP A 54 14.56 2.90 -2.45
C ASP A 54 15.37 1.61 -2.60
N ALA A 55 14.74 0.50 -2.99
CA ALA A 55 15.42 -0.77 -3.23
C ALA A 55 16.42 -0.68 -4.39
N VAL A 56 16.02 -0.07 -5.52
CA VAL A 56 16.90 0.13 -6.68
C VAL A 56 18.06 1.08 -6.33
N SER A 57 17.77 2.17 -5.63
CA SER A 57 18.77 3.13 -5.16
C SER A 57 19.79 2.47 -4.23
N ALA A 58 19.32 1.61 -3.32
CA ALA A 58 20.19 0.86 -2.41
C ALA A 58 21.01 -0.23 -3.11
N ALA A 59 20.47 -0.86 -4.15
CA ALA A 59 21.18 -1.88 -4.93
C ALA A 59 22.35 -1.28 -5.73
N GLY A 60 22.18 -0.07 -6.27
CA GLY A 60 23.19 0.60 -7.09
C GLY A 60 23.26 0.02 -8.50
N GLU A 61 24.46 -0.37 -8.94
CA GLU A 61 24.70 -0.94 -10.27
C GLU A 61 24.81 -2.48 -10.22
N ASP A 62 24.70 -3.14 -11.37
CA ASP A 62 24.91 -4.59 -11.54
C ASP A 62 24.00 -5.50 -10.70
N TYR A 63 22.70 -5.19 -10.62
CA TYR A 63 21.69 -6.03 -9.96
C TYR A 63 20.84 -6.86 -10.94
N GLU A 64 20.19 -7.91 -10.42
CA GLU A 64 19.22 -8.74 -11.15
C GLU A 64 17.86 -8.66 -10.45
N GLU A 65 16.78 -8.60 -11.24
CA GLU A 65 15.41 -8.70 -10.75
C GLU A 65 14.82 -10.07 -11.13
N LEU A 66 14.27 -10.77 -10.13
CA LEU A 66 13.54 -12.02 -10.35
C LEU A 66 12.26 -12.07 -9.49
N PRO A 67 11.17 -12.64 -10.00
CA PRO A 67 9.92 -12.74 -9.25
C PRO A 67 10.04 -13.78 -8.13
N LEU A 68 9.55 -13.42 -6.95
CA LEU A 68 9.42 -14.33 -5.80
C LEU A 68 7.95 -14.60 -5.51
N ALA A 69 7.65 -15.85 -5.17
CA ALA A 69 6.35 -16.31 -4.67
C ALA A 69 6.55 -16.86 -3.25
N VAL A 70 5.57 -16.65 -2.38
CA VAL A 70 5.50 -17.23 -1.03
C VAL A 70 4.58 -18.44 -1.07
#